data_AF-A0A533RYX4-F1
#
_entry.id   AF-A0A533RYX4-F1
#
_cell.length_a   1.000
_cell.length_b   1.000
_cell.length_c   1.000
_cell.angle_alpha   90.00
_cell.angle_beta   90.00
_cell.angle_gamma   90.00
#
_symmetry.space_group_name_H-M   'P 1'
#
loop_
_entity.id
_entity.type
_entity.pdbx_description
1 polymer ?
#
loop_
_entity_poly.entity_id
_entity_poly.type
_entity_poly.pdbx_seq_one_letter_code
_entity_poly.pdbx_strand_id
1 'polypeptide(L)'
;AYTNATLIDDKISQRLAKAGNLLLCISVEGWKERTDERRGAGVFDKILNAMSLLRRDGVPFGISLTGTRHNAEEILSEDFIDFFMKQGALFAWLFQYMPIGRSFTLDLMVTPQQRAWMWHRSWEIVRERCFFIADFWNHGTTCDGCLSAGGHGAGGYFYIDWNGAVSPCVFMPYSPVNIHDVYARGGTLDDVWKQPFFASLRKWQLDYKTANRNGLAPCPNRDHHDELEQLLREHEPEPTDANAAETLTDPAYTRGLVAYNHEFEAITGGIWQNHYVQRASPPDGTIADLPDVPAGNGDGQRVEEADPGELIPAD
;
A
#
# COMPACT_ATOMS: atom_id res chain seq x y z
N ALA A 1 -14.12 -3.31 6.33
CA ALA A 1 -13.64 -4.68 6.65
C ALA A 1 -13.10 -5.32 5.38
N TYR A 2 -11.91 -5.91 5.41
CA TYR A 2 -11.30 -6.58 4.27
C TYR A 2 -11.83 -8.02 4.13
N THR A 3 -12.09 -8.47 2.90
CA THR A 3 -12.61 -9.82 2.62
C THR A 3 -12.22 -10.30 1.22
N ASN A 4 -12.07 -11.62 1.06
CA ASN A 4 -11.94 -12.26 -0.25
C ASN A 4 -13.30 -12.54 -0.94
N ALA A 5 -14.41 -12.20 -0.27
CA ALA A 5 -15.79 -12.33 -0.73
C ALA A 5 -16.31 -13.74 -1.06
N THR A 6 -15.47 -14.78 -0.99
CA THR A 6 -15.81 -16.14 -1.48
C THR A 6 -16.93 -16.85 -0.73
N LEU A 7 -17.27 -16.41 0.48
CA LEU A 7 -18.33 -16.98 1.33
C LEU A 7 -19.51 -16.03 1.53
N ILE A 8 -19.61 -14.96 0.73
CA ILE A 8 -20.78 -14.07 0.74
C ILE A 8 -21.87 -14.71 -0.13
N ASP A 9 -22.83 -15.34 0.55
CA ASP A 9 -24.05 -15.87 -0.04
C ASP A 9 -25.25 -14.93 0.26
N ASP A 10 -26.45 -15.31 -0.20
CA ASP A 10 -27.69 -14.57 0.04
C ASP A 10 -27.94 -14.29 1.54
N LYS A 11 -27.71 -15.28 2.39
CA LYS A 11 -27.98 -15.17 3.83
C LYS A 11 -27.00 -14.20 4.49
N ILE A 12 -25.72 -14.27 4.11
CA ILE A 12 -24.70 -13.35 4.61
C ILE A 12 -24.97 -11.93 4.10
N SER A 13 -25.28 -11.77 2.81
CA SER A 13 -25.57 -10.46 2.21
C SER A 13 -26.77 -9.76 2.89
N GLN A 14 -27.88 -10.47 3.08
CA GLN A 14 -29.05 -9.93 3.80
C GLN A 14 -28.75 -9.62 5.27
N ARG A 15 -27.91 -10.42 5.93
CA ARG A 15 -27.49 -10.17 7.31
C ARG A 15 -26.62 -8.91 7.40
N LEU A 16 -25.70 -8.70 6.46
CA LEU A 16 -24.88 -7.49 6.36
C LEU A 16 -25.75 -6.26 6.12
N ALA A 17 -26.73 -6.36 5.21
CA ALA A 17 -27.70 -5.28 4.94
C ALA A 17 -28.49 -4.90 6.21
N LYS A 18 -28.98 -5.91 6.95
CA LYS A 18 -29.68 -5.68 8.22
C LYS A 18 -28.80 -5.05 9.29
N ALA A 19 -27.50 -5.36 9.31
CA ALA A 19 -26.57 -4.80 10.28
C ALA A 19 -26.26 -3.32 10.00
N GLY A 20 -26.13 -2.92 8.73
CA GLY A 20 -26.03 -1.53 8.29
C GLY A 20 -24.76 -0.78 8.74
N ASN A 21 -23.78 -1.46 9.33
CA ASN A 21 -22.60 -0.86 9.95
C ASN A 21 -21.27 -1.40 9.42
N LEU A 22 -21.27 -2.02 8.23
CA LEU A 22 -20.09 -2.59 7.60
C LEU A 22 -19.93 -2.09 6.16
N LEU A 23 -18.76 -1.53 5.89
CA LEU A 23 -18.25 -1.22 4.56
C LEU A 23 -17.24 -2.31 4.18
N LEU A 24 -17.48 -3.05 3.10
CA LEU A 24 -16.59 -4.13 2.69
C LEU A 24 -15.53 -3.64 1.70
N CYS A 25 -14.29 -4.11 1.84
CA CYS A 25 -13.21 -3.91 0.89
C CYS A 25 -12.88 -5.28 0.29
N ILE A 26 -13.34 -5.53 -0.95
CA ILE A 26 -13.24 -6.83 -1.59
C ILE A 26 -11.93 -6.92 -2.36
N SER A 27 -11.12 -7.93 -2.06
CA SER A 27 -9.82 -8.06 -2.71
C SER A 27 -9.90 -8.56 -4.15
N VAL A 28 -9.27 -7.82 -5.07
CA VAL A 28 -9.16 -8.12 -6.51
C VAL A 28 -7.75 -7.77 -6.97
N GLU A 29 -7.10 -8.63 -7.77
CA GLU A 29 -5.68 -8.44 -8.16
C GLU A 29 -5.50 -8.04 -9.62
N GLY A 30 -6.60 -7.82 -10.33
CA GLY A 30 -6.66 -7.64 -11.77
C GLY A 30 -7.88 -8.32 -12.36
N TRP A 31 -7.91 -8.48 -13.67
CA TRP A 31 -8.88 -9.30 -14.37
C TRP A 31 -8.81 -10.76 -13.93
N LYS A 32 -9.71 -11.58 -14.49
CA LYS A 32 -9.90 -12.97 -14.10
C LYS A 32 -8.60 -13.77 -13.98
N GLU A 33 -7.74 -13.70 -14.99
CA GLU A 33 -6.48 -14.46 -15.03
C GLU A 33 -5.60 -14.15 -13.81
N ARG A 34 -5.29 -12.86 -13.57
CA ARG A 34 -4.43 -12.44 -12.44
C ARG A 34 -5.06 -12.66 -11.08
N THR A 35 -6.37 -12.40 -10.96
CA THR A 35 -7.08 -12.66 -9.71
C THR A 35 -7.10 -14.16 -9.40
N ASP A 36 -7.40 -15.02 -10.38
CA ASP A 36 -7.46 -16.45 -10.19
C ASP A 36 -6.07 -17.08 -9.99
N GLU A 37 -5.02 -16.57 -10.66
CA GLU A 37 -3.62 -16.97 -10.44
C GLU A 37 -3.21 -16.75 -8.98
N ARG A 38 -3.46 -15.57 -8.44
CA ARG A 38 -2.99 -15.20 -7.10
C ARG A 38 -3.91 -15.64 -5.97
N ARG A 39 -5.23 -15.74 -6.22
CA ARG A 39 -6.24 -16.02 -5.18
C ARG A 39 -6.89 -17.40 -5.30
N GLY A 40 -6.64 -18.11 -6.39
CA GLY A 40 -7.17 -19.44 -6.67
C GLY A 40 -8.23 -19.45 -7.77
N ALA A 41 -8.31 -20.56 -8.51
CA ALA A 41 -9.22 -20.70 -9.65
C ALA A 41 -10.69 -20.41 -9.30
N GLY A 42 -11.35 -19.60 -10.14
CA GLY A 42 -12.77 -19.24 -10.01
C GLY A 42 -13.07 -18.23 -8.91
N VAL A 43 -12.07 -17.61 -8.28
CA VAL A 43 -12.29 -16.58 -7.26
C VAL A 43 -12.85 -15.30 -7.88
N PHE A 44 -12.42 -14.91 -9.07
CA PHE A 44 -12.95 -13.73 -9.76
C PHE A 44 -14.47 -13.84 -9.96
N ASP A 45 -14.99 -15.00 -10.38
CA ASP A 45 -16.43 -15.18 -10.59
C ASP A 45 -17.21 -15.14 -9.28
N LYS A 46 -16.64 -15.70 -8.20
CA LYS A 46 -17.21 -15.60 -6.85
C LYS A 46 -17.27 -14.16 -6.36
N ILE A 47 -16.24 -13.36 -6.66
CA ILE A 47 -16.21 -11.93 -6.35
C ILE A 47 -17.33 -11.20 -7.07
N LEU A 48 -17.50 -11.42 -8.38
CA LEU A 48 -18.59 -10.79 -9.14
C LEU A 48 -19.98 -11.20 -8.63
N ASN A 49 -20.15 -12.48 -8.27
CA ASN A 49 -21.38 -12.95 -7.66
C ASN A 49 -21.65 -12.25 -6.31
N ALA A 50 -20.65 -12.17 -5.44
CA ALA A 50 -20.76 -11.47 -4.16
C ALA A 50 -21.10 -9.99 -4.35
N MET A 51 -20.44 -9.28 -5.28
CA MET A 51 -20.76 -7.89 -5.60
C MET A 51 -22.21 -7.73 -6.09
N SER A 52 -22.71 -8.67 -6.89
CA SER A 52 -24.11 -8.69 -7.34
C SER A 52 -25.09 -8.80 -6.16
N LEU A 53 -24.84 -9.72 -5.23
CA LEU A 53 -25.66 -9.89 -4.02
C LEU A 53 -25.64 -8.64 -3.14
N LEU A 54 -24.44 -8.08 -2.90
CA LEU A 54 -24.27 -6.89 -2.07
C LEU A 54 -24.98 -5.68 -2.67
N ARG A 55 -24.89 -5.48 -4.00
CA ARG A 55 -25.66 -4.44 -4.70
C ARG A 55 -27.16 -4.63 -4.55
N ARG A 56 -27.64 -5.86 -4.78
CA ARG A 56 -29.07 -6.20 -4.68
C ARG A 56 -29.62 -5.90 -3.29
N ASP A 57 -28.86 -6.23 -2.25
CA ASP A 57 -29.30 -6.11 -0.86
C ASP A 57 -28.94 -4.75 -0.23
N GLY A 58 -28.29 -3.85 -0.98
CA GLY A 58 -27.95 -2.50 -0.53
C GLY A 58 -26.77 -2.42 0.47
N VAL A 59 -25.83 -3.36 0.41
CA VAL A 59 -24.62 -3.35 1.24
C VAL A 59 -23.51 -2.57 0.53
N PRO A 60 -22.95 -1.50 1.13
CA PRO A 60 -21.91 -0.73 0.49
C PRO A 60 -20.57 -1.49 0.49
N PHE A 61 -19.83 -1.40 -0.62
CA PHE A 61 -18.51 -1.99 -0.75
C PHE A 61 -17.60 -1.17 -1.67
N GLY A 62 -16.30 -1.40 -1.51
CA GLY A 62 -15.26 -0.99 -2.43
C GLY A 62 -14.36 -2.18 -2.76
N ILE A 63 -13.31 -1.90 -3.53
CA ILE A 63 -12.29 -2.89 -3.89
C ILE A 63 -11.00 -2.65 -3.11
N SER A 64 -10.21 -3.70 -2.94
CA SER A 64 -8.88 -3.66 -2.32
C SER A 64 -7.90 -4.28 -3.28
N LEU A 65 -6.98 -3.48 -3.79
CA LEU A 65 -6.04 -3.84 -4.84
C LEU A 65 -4.65 -3.98 -4.23
N THR A 66 -3.86 -4.94 -4.71
CA THR A 66 -2.41 -4.94 -4.47
C THR A 66 -1.68 -4.72 -5.78
N GLY A 67 -1.08 -3.54 -5.94
CA GLY A 67 -0.16 -3.20 -7.02
C GLY A 67 1.17 -3.92 -6.86
N THR A 68 1.58 -4.56 -7.93
CA THR A 68 2.88 -5.22 -8.14
C THR A 68 3.45 -4.68 -9.45
N ARG A 69 4.73 -4.93 -9.72
CA ARG A 69 5.28 -4.53 -11.04
C ARG A 69 4.57 -5.14 -12.24
N HIS A 70 3.83 -6.23 -12.05
CA HIS A 70 3.16 -6.91 -13.14
C HIS A 70 1.79 -6.31 -13.44
N ASN A 71 1.12 -5.68 -12.47
CA ASN A 71 -0.28 -5.27 -12.61
C ASN A 71 -0.60 -3.80 -12.37
N ALA A 72 0.39 -2.97 -12.04
CA ALA A 72 0.19 -1.54 -11.73
C ALA A 72 -0.68 -0.82 -12.79
N GLU A 73 -0.34 -1.00 -14.06
CA GLU A 73 -1.02 -0.35 -15.19
C GLU A 73 -2.44 -0.89 -15.42
N GLU A 74 -2.64 -2.20 -15.21
CA GLU A 74 -3.94 -2.84 -15.40
C GLU A 74 -4.96 -2.37 -14.36
N ILE A 75 -4.59 -2.42 -13.07
CA ILE A 75 -5.52 -2.16 -11.97
C ILE A 75 -5.91 -0.68 -11.85
N LEU A 76 -5.20 0.21 -12.54
CA LEU A 76 -5.51 1.64 -12.65
C LEU A 76 -5.87 2.07 -14.09
N SER A 77 -6.06 1.10 -15.00
CA SER A 77 -6.54 1.37 -16.35
C SER A 77 -7.98 1.88 -16.32
N GLU A 78 -8.35 2.67 -17.32
CA GLU A 78 -9.71 3.21 -17.45
C GLU A 78 -10.76 2.09 -17.47
N ASP A 79 -10.58 1.07 -18.30
CA ASP A 79 -11.52 -0.05 -18.42
C ASP A 79 -11.73 -0.80 -17.11
N PHE A 80 -10.66 -0.98 -16.33
CA PHE A 80 -10.73 -1.67 -15.04
C PHE A 80 -11.52 -0.86 -14.02
N ILE A 81 -11.20 0.44 -13.88
CA ILE A 81 -11.90 1.34 -12.95
C ILE A 81 -13.38 1.45 -13.34
N ASP A 82 -13.67 1.66 -14.62
CA ASP A 82 -15.03 1.72 -15.16
C ASP A 82 -15.84 0.48 -14.85
N PHE A 83 -15.22 -0.69 -15.04
CA PHE A 83 -15.87 -1.95 -14.80
C PHE A 83 -16.27 -2.09 -13.32
N PHE A 84 -15.36 -1.82 -12.38
CA PHE A 84 -15.67 -1.96 -10.95
C PHE A 84 -16.61 -0.88 -10.43
N MET A 85 -16.57 0.34 -10.97
CA MET A 85 -17.59 1.35 -10.72
C MET A 85 -18.98 0.86 -11.19
N LYS A 86 -19.09 0.26 -12.37
CA LYS A 86 -20.33 -0.35 -12.88
C LYS A 86 -20.78 -1.55 -12.03
N GLN A 87 -19.83 -2.28 -11.45
CA GLN A 87 -20.12 -3.29 -10.42
C GLN A 87 -20.54 -2.67 -9.09
N GLY A 88 -20.67 -1.35 -8.94
CA GLY A 88 -21.15 -0.71 -7.72
C GLY A 88 -20.09 -0.55 -6.63
N ALA A 89 -18.80 -0.71 -6.95
CA ALA A 89 -17.74 -0.33 -6.03
C ALA A 89 -17.80 1.19 -5.81
N LEU A 90 -17.71 1.61 -4.54
CA LEU A 90 -17.80 3.01 -4.13
C LEU A 90 -16.44 3.70 -4.01
N PHE A 91 -15.38 2.91 -3.80
CA PHE A 91 -13.99 3.37 -3.63
C PHE A 91 -13.03 2.19 -3.88
N ALA A 92 -11.73 2.50 -3.97
CA ALA A 92 -10.66 1.51 -3.94
C ALA A 92 -9.62 1.84 -2.87
N TRP A 93 -9.17 0.82 -2.16
CA TRP A 93 -7.89 0.86 -1.45
C TRP A 93 -6.81 0.31 -2.38
N LEU A 94 -5.77 1.10 -2.62
CA LEU A 94 -4.60 0.67 -3.35
C LEU A 94 -3.47 0.41 -2.36
N PHE A 95 -3.14 -0.87 -2.21
CA PHE A 95 -1.93 -1.29 -1.54
C PHE A 95 -0.86 -1.54 -2.58
N GLN A 96 0.38 -1.27 -2.25
CA GLN A 96 1.53 -1.70 -3.06
C GLN A 96 2.12 -2.94 -2.37
N TYR A 97 2.64 -3.87 -3.15
CA TYR A 97 3.31 -5.04 -2.60
C TYR A 97 4.45 -4.57 -1.69
N MET A 98 4.44 -5.08 -0.45
CA MET A 98 5.53 -4.93 0.50
C MET A 98 6.27 -6.26 0.60
N PRO A 99 7.62 -6.24 0.60
CA PRO A 99 8.44 -7.45 0.67
C PRO A 99 8.45 -8.01 2.11
N ILE A 100 7.31 -8.52 2.57
CA ILE A 100 7.12 -9.12 3.90
C ILE A 100 6.18 -10.32 3.82
N GLY A 101 5.99 -11.03 4.94
CA GLY A 101 4.98 -12.07 5.08
C GLY A 101 5.57 -13.47 4.90
N ARG A 102 4.98 -14.31 4.05
CA ARG A 102 5.39 -15.72 3.90
C ARG A 102 6.80 -15.90 3.35
N SER A 103 7.23 -14.96 2.52
CA SER A 103 8.56 -14.83 1.92
C SER A 103 8.68 -13.40 1.44
N PHE A 104 9.86 -12.78 1.58
CA PHE A 104 10.11 -11.47 1.00
C PHE A 104 10.82 -11.61 -0.35
N THR A 105 10.42 -10.76 -1.31
CA THR A 105 11.17 -10.56 -2.55
C THR A 105 11.00 -9.11 -2.98
N LEU A 106 12.08 -8.45 -3.39
CA LEU A 106 11.96 -7.09 -3.94
C LEU A 106 11.44 -7.12 -5.38
N ASP A 107 11.43 -8.27 -6.04
CA ASP A 107 11.09 -8.40 -7.46
C ASP A 107 9.61 -8.19 -7.76
N LEU A 108 8.73 -8.30 -6.76
CA LEU A 108 7.30 -8.06 -6.95
C LEU A 108 6.89 -6.61 -6.68
N MET A 109 7.78 -5.81 -6.08
CA MET A 109 7.52 -4.39 -5.84
C MET A 109 7.27 -3.69 -7.17
N VAL A 110 6.29 -2.79 -7.19
CA VAL A 110 6.15 -1.81 -8.28
C VAL A 110 7.49 -1.08 -8.44
N THR A 111 7.91 -0.77 -9.66
CA THR A 111 9.14 0.01 -9.87
C THR A 111 8.96 1.45 -9.36
N PRO A 112 10.06 2.20 -9.11
CA PRO A 112 9.95 3.62 -8.76
C PRO A 112 9.14 4.43 -9.79
N GLN A 113 9.32 4.14 -11.08
CA GLN A 113 8.58 4.79 -12.17
C GLN A 113 7.10 4.40 -12.14
N GLN A 114 6.78 3.12 -11.93
CA GLN A 114 5.40 2.67 -11.77
C GLN A 114 4.74 3.30 -10.55
N ARG A 115 5.44 3.40 -9.41
CA ARG A 115 4.92 4.05 -8.20
C ARG A 115 4.61 5.52 -8.46
N ALA A 116 5.49 6.26 -9.15
CA ALA A 116 5.25 7.66 -9.48
C ALA A 116 4.10 7.82 -10.49
N TRP A 117 4.02 6.93 -11.49
CA TRP A 117 2.88 6.87 -12.41
C TRP A 117 1.57 6.55 -11.68
N MET A 118 1.57 5.60 -10.74
CA MET A 118 0.41 5.25 -9.91
C MET A 118 -0.06 6.45 -9.07
N TRP A 119 0.88 7.24 -8.51
CA TRP A 119 0.53 8.49 -7.83
C TRP A 119 -0.24 9.44 -8.75
N HIS A 120 0.29 9.72 -9.95
CA HIS A 120 -0.37 10.60 -10.90
C HIS A 120 -1.75 10.06 -11.31
N ARG A 121 -1.78 8.80 -11.73
CA ARG A 121 -2.98 8.12 -12.22
C ARG A 121 -4.08 8.04 -11.16
N SER A 122 -3.72 7.74 -9.91
CA SER A 122 -4.70 7.70 -8.82
C SER A 122 -5.34 9.07 -8.57
N TRP A 123 -4.58 10.17 -8.69
CA TRP A 123 -5.13 11.51 -8.57
C TRP A 123 -5.98 11.91 -9.77
N GLU A 124 -5.61 11.54 -11.00
CA GLU A 124 -6.46 11.71 -12.18
C GLU A 124 -7.82 11.03 -11.98
N ILE A 125 -7.83 9.77 -11.55
CA ILE A 125 -9.06 9.01 -11.31
C ILE A 125 -9.93 9.71 -10.25
N VAL A 126 -9.34 10.17 -9.15
CA VAL A 126 -10.07 10.90 -8.10
C VAL A 126 -10.66 12.21 -8.65
N ARG A 127 -9.91 12.99 -9.43
CA ARG A 127 -10.32 14.31 -9.93
C ARG A 127 -11.35 14.23 -11.06
N GLU A 128 -11.14 13.34 -12.01
CA GLU A 128 -11.89 13.31 -13.26
C GLU A 128 -13.07 12.33 -13.21
N ARG A 129 -12.88 11.19 -12.54
CA ARG A 129 -13.89 10.13 -12.45
C ARG A 129 -14.69 10.18 -11.16
N CYS A 130 -14.32 11.06 -10.23
CA CYS A 130 -14.92 11.17 -8.90
C CYS A 130 -14.96 9.83 -8.15
N PHE A 131 -13.99 8.95 -8.42
CA PHE A 131 -13.88 7.65 -7.78
C PHE A 131 -12.77 7.71 -6.74
N PHE A 132 -13.13 7.55 -5.47
CA PHE A 132 -12.16 7.67 -4.39
C PHE A 132 -11.18 6.49 -4.39
N ILE A 133 -9.91 6.78 -4.65
CA ILE A 133 -8.81 5.83 -4.49
C ILE A 133 -7.92 6.36 -3.36
N ALA A 134 -7.67 5.50 -2.37
CA ALA A 134 -6.72 5.80 -1.32
C ALA A 134 -5.52 4.86 -1.42
N ASP A 135 -4.34 5.45 -1.68
CA ASP A 135 -3.04 4.78 -1.69
C ASP A 135 -2.28 5.09 -0.39
N PHE A 136 -2.02 4.06 0.42
CA PHE A 136 -1.38 4.21 1.73
C PHE A 136 0.01 4.84 1.71
N TRP A 137 0.70 4.80 0.57
CA TRP A 137 2.05 5.35 0.45
C TRP A 137 2.06 6.62 -0.39
N ASN A 138 1.52 6.57 -1.60
CA ASN A 138 1.57 7.71 -2.51
C ASN A 138 0.66 8.87 -2.08
N HIS A 139 -0.37 8.60 -1.28
CA HIS A 139 -1.26 9.63 -0.73
C HIS A 139 -0.90 10.02 0.70
N GLY A 140 0.38 9.86 1.09
CA GLY A 140 0.93 10.44 2.32
C GLY A 140 0.81 11.96 2.41
N THR A 141 0.35 12.63 1.36
CA THR A 141 -0.01 14.07 1.34
C THR A 141 -1.48 14.34 1.70
N THR A 142 -2.33 13.32 1.68
CA THR A 142 -3.74 13.39 2.11
C THR A 142 -3.92 12.96 3.55
N CYS A 143 -3.05 12.05 3.98
CA CYS A 143 -2.83 11.69 5.36
C CYS A 143 -1.66 12.53 5.87
N ASP A 144 -1.50 12.72 7.18
CA ASP A 144 -0.39 13.52 7.72
C ASP A 144 0.95 12.76 7.67
N GLY A 145 1.32 12.18 6.52
CA GLY A 145 2.41 11.22 6.37
C GLY A 145 2.06 9.81 6.88
N CYS A 146 3.02 9.15 7.52
CA CYS A 146 2.83 7.80 8.05
C CYS A 146 1.96 7.79 9.31
N LEU A 147 0.94 6.93 9.33
CA LEU A 147 -0.02 6.81 10.44
C LEU A 147 0.34 5.71 11.47
N SER A 148 1.49 5.05 11.31
CA SER A 148 1.90 3.91 12.15
C SER A 148 2.24 4.33 13.59
N ALA A 149 2.38 3.36 14.49
CA ALA A 149 2.76 3.57 15.89
C ALA A 149 1.75 4.42 16.69
N GLY A 150 0.49 4.46 16.26
CA GLY A 150 -0.54 5.33 16.83
C GLY A 150 -0.45 6.79 16.38
N GLY A 151 0.39 7.12 15.39
CA GLY A 151 0.50 8.41 14.72
C GLY A 151 1.00 9.57 15.58
N HIS A 152 1.48 10.64 14.95
CA HIS A 152 2.16 11.76 15.62
C HIS A 152 1.31 13.05 15.73
N GLY A 153 -0.01 12.92 15.85
CA GLY A 153 -0.91 14.07 15.94
C GLY A 153 -2.38 13.74 15.70
N ALA A 154 -2.89 14.13 14.52
CA ALA A 154 -4.31 14.13 14.16
C ALA A 154 -4.90 12.74 13.84
N GLY A 155 -4.41 11.70 14.50
CA GLY A 155 -4.82 10.31 14.32
C GLY A 155 -3.65 9.38 13.98
N GLY A 156 -3.95 8.09 14.02
CA GLY A 156 -2.99 7.04 13.73
C GLY A 156 -3.57 5.68 14.10
N TYR A 157 -2.78 4.64 13.88
CA TYR A 157 -3.15 3.28 14.25
C TYR A 157 -1.91 2.47 14.65
N PHE A 158 -2.17 1.36 15.32
CA PHE A 158 -1.24 0.24 15.43
C PHE A 158 -2.04 -1.04 15.18
N TYR A 159 -1.34 -2.12 14.85
CA TYR A 159 -1.93 -3.39 14.48
C TYR A 159 -1.83 -4.35 15.66
N ILE A 160 -2.94 -4.97 16.05
CA ILE A 160 -2.97 -6.08 17.01
C ILE A 160 -3.28 -7.34 16.22
N ASP A 161 -2.36 -8.29 16.22
CA ASP A 161 -2.52 -9.55 15.51
C ASP A 161 -3.35 -10.57 16.32
N TRP A 162 -3.75 -11.67 15.68
CA TRP A 162 -4.61 -12.70 16.28
C TRP A 162 -4.03 -13.35 17.55
N ASN A 163 -2.70 -13.34 17.70
CA ASN A 163 -1.98 -13.87 18.87
C ASN A 163 -1.71 -12.80 19.95
N GLY A 164 -2.21 -11.58 19.75
CA GLY A 164 -2.04 -10.45 20.64
C GLY A 164 -0.76 -9.64 20.45
N ALA A 165 0.16 -10.04 19.57
CA ALA A 165 1.32 -9.22 19.24
C ALA A 165 0.87 -7.86 18.68
N VAL A 166 1.43 -6.78 19.21
CA VAL A 166 1.11 -5.42 18.78
C VAL A 166 2.28 -4.86 17.98
N SER A 167 2.07 -4.55 16.71
CA SER A 167 3.08 -3.90 15.86
C SER A 167 2.65 -2.50 15.45
N PRO A 168 3.58 -1.58 15.09
CA PRO A 168 3.18 -0.22 14.77
C PRO A 168 2.36 -0.11 13.47
N CYS A 169 2.49 -1.08 12.56
CA CYS A 169 1.82 -1.14 11.27
C CYS A 169 1.73 -2.62 10.85
N VAL A 170 0.69 -3.00 10.10
CA VAL A 170 0.60 -4.36 9.52
C VAL A 170 1.79 -4.66 8.58
N PHE A 171 2.38 -3.62 7.98
CA PHE A 171 3.55 -3.71 7.12
C PHE A 171 4.88 -3.57 7.86
N MET A 172 4.89 -3.53 9.19
CA MET A 172 6.11 -3.45 9.99
C MET A 172 6.04 -4.53 11.10
N PRO A 173 6.45 -5.77 10.78
CA PRO A 173 6.18 -6.97 11.57
C PRO A 173 7.10 -7.12 12.79
N TYR A 174 7.20 -6.06 13.60
CA TYR A 174 8.04 -5.99 14.80
C TYR A 174 7.21 -5.53 15.99
N SER A 175 7.16 -6.35 17.03
CA SER A 175 6.28 -6.18 18.17
C SER A 175 7.08 -6.00 19.47
N PRO A 176 7.02 -4.82 20.12
CA PRO A 176 7.64 -4.62 21.42
C PRO A 176 6.78 -5.17 22.58
N VAL A 177 5.55 -5.61 22.30
CA VAL A 177 4.57 -5.94 23.35
C VAL A 177 3.44 -6.85 22.85
N ASN A 178 2.95 -7.72 23.72
CA ASN A 178 1.70 -8.46 23.52
C ASN A 178 0.56 -7.85 24.37
N ILE A 179 -0.62 -7.63 23.77
CA ILE A 179 -1.78 -7.04 24.43
C ILE A 179 -2.30 -7.89 25.60
N HIS A 180 -2.15 -9.22 25.52
CA HIS A 180 -2.55 -10.12 26.59
C HIS A 180 -1.75 -9.86 27.87
N ASP A 181 -0.43 -9.67 27.74
CA ASP A 181 0.44 -9.38 28.87
C ASP A 181 0.15 -8.00 29.47
N VAL A 182 -0.13 -7.02 28.60
CA VAL A 182 -0.52 -5.66 29.03
C VAL A 182 -1.79 -5.70 29.87
N TYR A 183 -2.81 -6.42 29.41
CA TYR A 183 -4.06 -6.53 30.17
C TYR A 183 -3.91 -7.41 31.42
N ALA A 184 -3.10 -8.47 31.37
CA ALA A 184 -2.86 -9.34 32.52
C ALA A 184 -2.22 -8.60 33.70
N ARG A 185 -1.38 -7.59 33.43
CA ARG A 185 -0.78 -6.71 34.45
C ARG A 185 -1.62 -5.46 34.79
N GLY A 186 -2.86 -5.38 34.29
CA GLY A 186 -3.78 -4.26 34.55
C GLY A 186 -3.51 -2.99 33.72
N GLY A 187 -2.71 -3.09 32.66
CA GLY A 187 -2.48 -2.00 31.71
C GLY A 187 -3.59 -1.84 30.67
N THR A 188 -3.41 -0.89 29.76
CA THR A 188 -4.38 -0.42 28.78
C THR A 188 -3.77 -0.22 27.40
N LEU A 189 -4.58 0.14 26.40
CA LEU A 189 -4.08 0.52 25.08
C LEU A 189 -3.21 1.79 25.12
N ASP A 190 -3.39 2.66 26.11
CA ASP A 190 -2.52 3.84 26.28
C ASP A 190 -1.10 3.41 26.65
N ASP A 191 -0.93 2.31 27.39
CA ASP A 191 0.38 1.78 27.74
C ASP A 191 1.07 1.17 26.52
N VAL A 192 0.30 0.53 25.63
CA VAL A 192 0.79 0.09 24.31
C VAL A 192 1.22 1.29 23.48
N TRP A 193 0.39 2.32 23.39
CA TRP A 193 0.71 3.54 22.66
C TRP A 193 1.98 4.21 23.21
N LYS A 194 2.17 4.25 24.53
CA LYS A 194 3.36 4.83 25.19
C LYS A 194 4.63 3.98 25.08
N GLN A 195 4.58 2.79 24.49
CA GLN A 195 5.77 1.92 24.37
C GLN A 195 6.95 2.68 23.73
N PRO A 196 8.19 2.54 24.25
CA PRO A 196 9.35 3.32 23.79
C PRO A 196 9.58 3.21 22.28
N PHE A 197 9.51 2.01 21.70
CA PHE A 197 9.66 1.82 20.26
C PHE A 197 8.61 2.61 19.45
N PHE A 198 7.35 2.60 19.91
CA PHE A 198 6.28 3.35 19.26
C PHE A 198 6.50 4.86 19.42
N ALA A 199 6.95 5.31 20.59
CA ALA A 199 7.26 6.71 20.86
C ALA A 199 8.41 7.23 19.98
N SER A 200 9.49 6.45 19.81
CA SER A 200 10.61 6.80 18.93
C SER A 200 10.20 6.85 17.47
N LEU A 201 9.35 5.92 17.02
CA LEU A 201 8.78 5.97 15.66
C LEU A 201 7.90 7.20 15.45
N ARG A 202 7.02 7.55 16.40
CA ARG A 202 6.21 8.77 16.30
C ARG A 202 7.08 10.02 16.29
N LYS A 203 8.16 10.06 17.07
CA LYS A 203 9.13 11.16 17.04
C LYS A 203 9.79 11.26 15.67
N TRP A 204 10.24 10.14 15.10
CA TRP A 204 10.81 10.11 13.76
C TRP A 204 9.82 10.66 12.71
N GLN A 205 8.56 10.25 12.77
CA GLN A 205 7.51 10.76 11.86
C GLN A 205 7.30 12.27 12.01
N LEU A 206 7.28 12.78 13.25
CA LEU A 206 7.16 14.22 13.52
C LEU A 206 8.36 15.01 12.99
N ASP A 207 9.58 14.50 13.21
CA ASP A 207 10.80 15.12 12.71
C ASP A 207 10.82 15.12 11.17
N TYR A 208 10.40 14.01 10.54
CA TYR A 208 10.25 13.87 9.07
C TYR A 208 9.33 14.95 8.50
N LYS A 209 8.15 15.11 9.10
CA LYS A 209 7.18 16.14 8.72
C LYS A 209 7.72 17.55 8.95
N THR A 210 8.31 17.82 10.12
CA THR A 210 8.80 19.17 10.50
C THR A 210 9.93 19.63 9.59
N ALA A 211 10.73 18.68 9.08
CA ALA A 211 11.77 18.93 8.09
C ALA A 211 11.22 19.09 6.66
N ASN A 212 9.90 19.02 6.42
CA ASN A 212 9.27 19.04 5.10
C ASN A 212 9.90 18.03 4.12
N ARG A 213 10.24 16.83 4.62
CA ARG A 213 10.69 15.72 3.77
C ARG A 213 9.55 15.23 2.86
N ASN A 214 9.90 14.48 1.83
CA ASN A 214 9.00 14.13 0.73
C ASN A 214 7.77 13.31 1.19
N GLY A 215 6.61 13.96 1.27
CA GLY A 215 5.35 13.33 1.68
C GLY A 215 4.83 12.22 0.74
N LEU A 216 5.44 12.04 -0.44
CA LEU A 216 5.16 10.92 -1.36
C LEU A 216 5.94 9.65 -0.98
N ALA A 217 6.96 9.79 -0.13
CA ALA A 217 7.81 8.73 0.42
C ALA A 217 7.75 8.66 1.95
N PRO A 218 6.55 8.55 2.59
CA PRO A 218 6.42 8.76 4.03
C PRO A 218 6.78 7.54 4.89
N CYS A 219 7.00 6.35 4.31
CA CYS A 219 6.98 5.11 5.06
C CYS A 219 8.36 4.77 5.66
N PRO A 220 8.51 4.64 7.00
CA PRO A 220 9.79 4.24 7.58
C PRO A 220 10.21 2.83 7.15
N ASN A 221 9.27 1.89 7.00
CA ASN A 221 9.64 0.52 6.64
C ASN A 221 10.00 0.33 5.16
N ARG A 222 9.41 1.12 4.25
CA ARG A 222 9.67 0.99 2.81
C ARG A 222 10.67 2.00 2.29
N ASP A 223 10.46 3.26 2.67
CA ASP A 223 11.10 4.40 2.03
C ASP A 223 12.39 4.77 2.79
N HIS A 224 12.42 4.60 4.11
CA HIS A 224 13.56 5.01 4.97
C HIS A 224 14.00 3.86 5.88
N HIS A 225 14.17 2.67 5.29
CA HIS A 225 14.39 1.43 6.06
C HIS A 225 15.70 1.45 6.86
N ASP A 226 16.73 2.13 6.38
CA ASP A 226 17.99 2.36 7.09
C ASP A 226 17.82 3.22 8.36
N GLU A 227 16.91 4.20 8.32
CA GLU A 227 16.54 4.99 9.50
C GLU A 227 15.69 4.16 10.47
N LEU A 228 14.77 3.33 9.96
CA LEU A 228 14.03 2.37 10.78
C LEU A 228 14.95 1.34 11.44
N GLU A 229 15.93 0.82 10.72
CA GLU A 229 16.87 -0.20 11.22
C GLU A 229 17.60 0.26 12.48
N GLN A 230 17.93 1.56 12.58
CA GLN A 230 18.51 2.14 13.79
C GLN A 230 17.57 2.02 14.99
N LEU A 231 16.28 2.30 14.80
CA LEU A 231 15.26 2.16 15.84
C LEU A 231 15.03 0.69 16.21
N LEU A 232 15.08 -0.22 15.23
CA LEU A 232 14.98 -1.66 15.48
C LEU A 232 16.16 -2.17 16.32
N ARG A 233 17.38 -1.69 16.05
CA ARG A 233 18.57 -2.02 16.86
C ARG A 233 18.54 -1.40 18.25
N GLU A 234 17.97 -0.21 18.40
CA GLU A 234 17.88 0.48 19.69
C GLU A 234 16.85 -0.18 20.63
N HIS A 235 15.68 -0.54 20.09
CA HIS A 235 14.55 -1.02 20.89
C HIS A 235 14.40 -2.54 20.91
N GLU A 236 15.09 -3.25 20.02
CA GLU A 236 15.08 -4.71 19.89
C GLU A 236 13.67 -5.34 19.97
N PRO A 237 12.66 -4.84 19.22
CA PRO A 237 11.33 -5.42 19.23
C PRO A 237 11.35 -6.84 18.64
N GLU A 238 10.46 -7.70 19.14
CA GLU A 238 10.37 -9.09 18.68
C GLU A 238 9.80 -9.17 17.25
N PRO A 239 10.46 -9.85 16.30
CA PRO A 239 9.87 -10.11 14.99
C PRO A 239 8.62 -10.99 15.13
N THR A 240 7.55 -10.66 14.42
CA THR A 240 6.27 -11.39 14.56
C THR A 240 6.25 -12.74 13.84
N ASP A 241 7.21 -12.99 12.95
CA ASP A 241 7.40 -14.26 12.24
C ASP A 241 8.87 -14.47 11.83
N ALA A 242 9.17 -15.64 11.25
CA ALA A 242 10.53 -16.01 10.85
C ALA A 242 11.08 -15.17 9.69
N ASN A 243 10.24 -14.70 8.77
CA ASN A 243 10.69 -13.86 7.65
C ASN A 243 11.01 -12.45 8.15
N ALA A 244 10.22 -11.91 9.09
CA ALA A 244 10.56 -10.66 9.77
C ALA A 244 11.92 -10.77 10.49
N ALA A 245 12.18 -11.90 11.15
CA ALA A 245 13.49 -12.16 11.77
C ALA A 245 14.62 -12.21 10.74
N GLU A 246 14.40 -12.86 9.59
CA GLU A 246 15.38 -12.93 8.50
C GLU A 246 15.71 -11.54 7.94
N THR A 247 14.71 -10.69 7.72
CA THR A 247 14.91 -9.32 7.21
C THR A 247 15.77 -8.45 8.12
N LEU A 248 15.79 -8.69 9.44
CA LEU A 248 16.67 -7.99 10.38
C LEU A 248 18.15 -8.35 10.21
N THR A 249 18.42 -9.52 9.62
CA THR A 249 19.78 -10.06 9.50
C THR A 249 20.32 -10.03 8.08
N ASP A 250 19.46 -9.86 7.06
CA ASP A 250 19.84 -9.77 5.66
C ASP A 250 20.15 -8.33 5.24
N PRO A 251 21.43 -7.96 5.06
CA PRO A 251 21.78 -6.60 4.65
C PRO A 251 21.33 -6.27 3.21
N ALA A 252 21.01 -7.28 2.37
CA ALA A 252 20.51 -7.05 1.03
C ALA A 252 19.08 -6.48 1.04
N TYR A 253 18.29 -6.81 2.07
CA TYR A 253 16.95 -6.29 2.28
C TYR A 253 16.97 -4.76 2.47
N THR A 254 17.69 -4.26 3.49
CA THR A 254 17.84 -2.81 3.71
C THR A 254 18.43 -2.11 2.49
N ARG A 255 19.52 -2.63 1.92
CA ARG A 255 20.17 -2.00 0.76
C ARG A 255 19.24 -1.87 -0.44
N GLY A 256 18.44 -2.89 -0.73
CA GLY A 256 17.51 -2.87 -1.85
C GLY A 256 16.37 -1.88 -1.64
N LEU A 257 15.81 -1.78 -0.43
CA LEU A 257 14.78 -0.77 -0.11
C LEU A 257 15.31 0.66 -0.17
N VAL A 258 16.53 0.89 0.35
CA VAL A 258 17.20 2.20 0.27
C VAL A 258 17.47 2.59 -1.19
N ALA A 259 18.00 1.67 -2.01
CA ALA A 259 18.24 1.91 -3.42
C ALA A 259 16.93 2.25 -4.16
N TYR A 260 15.87 1.47 -3.90
CA TYR A 260 14.54 1.72 -4.42
C TYR A 260 14.03 3.13 -4.06
N ASN A 261 14.14 3.54 -2.80
CA ASN A 261 13.66 4.85 -2.37
C ASN A 261 14.49 6.00 -2.94
N HIS A 262 15.82 5.85 -3.06
CA HIS A 262 16.66 6.86 -3.71
C HIS A 262 16.22 7.13 -5.15
N GLU A 263 15.93 6.07 -5.92
CA GLU A 263 15.38 6.23 -7.27
C GLU A 263 14.00 6.90 -7.27
N PHE A 264 13.14 6.52 -6.33
CA PHE A 264 11.81 7.10 -6.21
C PHE A 264 11.83 8.58 -5.81
N GLU A 265 12.67 8.97 -4.86
CA GLU A 265 12.85 10.38 -4.47
C GLU A 265 13.55 11.20 -5.56
N ALA A 266 14.42 10.61 -6.38
CA ALA A 266 14.97 11.28 -7.54
C ALA A 266 13.88 11.65 -8.57
N ILE A 267 12.86 10.81 -8.75
CA ILE A 267 11.71 11.09 -9.62
C ILE A 267 10.76 12.10 -8.97
N THR A 268 10.47 11.94 -7.68
CA THR A 268 9.37 12.66 -7.02
C THR A 268 9.80 13.90 -6.25
N GLY A 269 11.10 14.14 -6.05
CA GLY A 269 11.61 15.29 -5.30
C GLY A 269 11.20 16.63 -5.92
N GLY A 270 11.27 16.74 -7.25
CA GLY A 270 10.82 17.93 -7.97
C GLY A 270 9.30 18.14 -7.85
N ILE A 271 8.53 17.05 -7.92
CA ILE A 271 7.07 17.07 -7.71
C ILE A 271 6.76 17.56 -6.29
N TRP A 272 7.42 17.01 -5.28
CA TRP A 272 7.25 17.40 -3.88
C TRP A 272 7.51 18.89 -3.67
N GLN A 273 8.68 19.38 -4.09
CA GLN A 273 9.07 20.77 -3.88
C GLN A 273 8.13 21.74 -4.61
N ASN A 274 7.81 21.48 -5.88
CA ASN A 274 7.10 22.43 -6.71
C ASN A 274 5.56 22.36 -6.54
N HIS A 275 5.01 21.17 -6.30
CA HIS A 275 3.56 20.95 -6.25
C HIS A 275 2.99 20.91 -4.82
N TYR A 276 3.78 20.55 -3.81
CA TYR A 276 3.28 20.44 -2.44
C TYR A 276 3.87 21.49 -1.49
N VAL A 277 5.15 21.85 -1.64
CA VAL A 277 5.81 22.82 -0.73
C VAL A 277 5.69 24.25 -1.24
N GLN A 278 6.06 24.51 -2.49
CA GLN A 278 6.17 25.86 -3.06
C GLN A 278 5.02 26.24 -3.99
N ARG A 279 3.93 25.47 -3.97
CA ARG A 279 2.85 25.58 -4.96
C ARG A 279 2.26 26.99 -5.01
N ALA A 280 2.35 27.62 -6.18
CA ALA A 280 1.58 28.82 -6.49
C ALA A 280 0.10 28.45 -6.59
N SER A 281 -0.76 29.10 -5.80
CA SER A 281 -2.20 28.88 -5.89
C SER A 281 -2.76 29.73 -7.04
N PRO A 282 -3.58 29.15 -7.94
CA PRO A 282 -4.27 29.92 -8.96
C PRO A 282 -5.09 31.08 -8.34
N PRO A 283 -5.05 32.30 -8.91
CA PRO A 283 -5.77 33.45 -8.34
C PRO A 283 -7.29 33.27 -8.25
N ASP A 284 -7.85 32.38 -9.07
CA ASP A 284 -9.27 32.05 -9.14
C ASP A 284 -9.69 30.93 -8.17
N GLY A 285 -8.76 30.38 -7.38
CA GLY A 285 -9.02 29.32 -6.41
C GLY A 285 -9.23 27.94 -7.03
N THR A 286 -8.95 27.77 -8.33
CA THR A 286 -9.01 26.45 -8.99
C THR A 286 -7.93 25.51 -8.44
N ILE A 287 -8.21 24.20 -8.50
CA ILE A 287 -7.23 23.17 -8.12
C ILE A 287 -6.17 23.11 -9.22
N ALA A 288 -4.91 23.35 -8.85
CA ALA A 288 -3.78 23.27 -9.77
C ALA A 288 -3.71 21.91 -10.47
N ASP A 289 -3.29 21.90 -11.74
CA ASP A 289 -3.10 20.67 -12.51
C ASP A 289 -2.04 19.76 -11.87
N LEU A 290 -2.18 18.46 -12.15
CA LEU A 290 -1.17 17.50 -11.75
C LEU A 290 0.08 17.74 -12.60
N PRO A 291 1.28 17.79 -11.99
CA PRO A 291 2.53 17.89 -12.74
C PRO A 291 2.82 16.55 -13.42
N ASP A 292 3.43 16.63 -14.59
CA ASP A 292 3.92 15.44 -15.29
C ASP A 292 4.91 14.67 -14.42
N VAL A 293 4.84 13.34 -14.50
CA VAL A 293 5.86 12.47 -13.92
C VAL A 293 7.08 12.49 -14.86
N PRO A 294 8.29 12.81 -14.38
CA PRO A 294 9.48 12.77 -15.21
C PRO A 294 9.63 11.40 -15.89
N ALA A 295 9.84 11.40 -17.20
CA ALA A 295 10.23 10.18 -17.89
C ALA A 295 11.53 9.68 -17.24
N GLY A 296 11.52 8.45 -16.71
CA GLY A 296 12.75 7.85 -16.20
C GLY A 296 13.82 7.88 -17.29
N ASN A 297 15.09 7.98 -16.91
CA ASN A 297 16.21 7.81 -17.84
C ASN A 297 16.21 6.36 -18.36
N GLY A 298 15.29 6.06 -19.27
CA GLY A 298 15.18 4.81 -19.96
C GLY A 298 16.13 4.84 -21.13
N ASP A 299 17.37 4.42 -20.91
CA ASP A 299 18.14 3.79 -21.98
C ASP A 299 17.41 2.49 -22.36
N GLY A 300 16.39 2.66 -23.18
CA GLY A 300 15.78 1.59 -23.95
C GLY A 300 16.76 1.16 -25.03
N GLN A 301 17.78 0.38 -24.67
CA GLN A 301 18.24 -0.63 -25.60
C GLN A 301 17.09 -1.63 -25.74
N ARG A 302 16.32 -1.44 -26.81
CA ARG A 302 15.52 -2.51 -27.40
C ARG A 302 16.46 -3.69 -27.58
N VAL A 303 16.29 -4.73 -26.76
CA VAL A 303 16.78 -6.05 -27.14
C VAL A 303 15.92 -6.43 -28.33
N GLU A 304 16.47 -6.28 -29.54
CA GLU A 304 15.92 -6.92 -30.72
C GLU A 304 15.83 -8.42 -30.40
N GLU A 305 14.62 -8.95 -30.42
CA GLU A 305 14.40 -10.39 -30.48
C GLU A 305 15.12 -10.90 -31.73
N ALA A 306 16.25 -11.58 -31.53
CA ALA A 306 16.92 -12.31 -32.58
C ALA A 306 16.04 -13.51 -32.96
N ASP A 307 15.53 -13.42 -34.18
CA ASP A 307 14.82 -14.42 -34.97
C ASP A 307 15.32 -15.87 -34.76
N PRO A 308 14.46 -16.82 -34.34
CA PRO A 308 14.85 -18.23 -34.24
C PRO A 308 14.75 -18.86 -35.63
N GLY A 309 15.73 -18.61 -36.50
CA GLY A 309 15.71 -19.25 -37.81
C GLY A 309 16.84 -18.87 -38.74
N GLU A 310 18.04 -19.41 -38.53
CA GLU A 310 18.86 -19.82 -39.68
C GLU A 310 19.86 -20.91 -39.29
N LEU A 311 19.71 -22.06 -39.94
CA LEU A 311 20.60 -23.21 -39.89
C LEU A 311 21.96 -22.83 -40.50
N ILE A 312 23.04 -22.98 -39.73
CA ILE A 312 24.40 -22.97 -40.29
C ILE A 312 24.80 -24.43 -40.58
N PRO A 313 25.29 -24.75 -41.81
CA PRO A 313 25.70 -26.10 -42.15
C PRO A 313 27.02 -26.47 -41.47
N ALA A 314 27.16 -27.77 -41.22
CA ALA A 314 28.37 -28.39 -40.71
C ALA A 314 29.53 -28.28 -41.70
N ASP A 315 30.68 -27.87 -41.18
CA ASP A 315 32.03 -28.33 -41.56
C ASP A 315 32.93 -28.27 -40.32
#